data_AF-A0A931B7A4-F1
#
_entry.id   AF-A0A931B7A4-F1
#
_cell.length_a   1.000
_cell.length_b   1.000
_cell.length_c   1.000
_cell.angle_alpha   90.00
_cell.angle_beta   90.00
_cell.angle_gamma   90.00
#
_symmetry.space_group_name_H-M   'P 1'
#
loop_
_entity.id
_entity.type
_entity.pdbx_description
1 polymer ?
#
loop_
_entity_poly.entity_id
_entity_poly.type
_entity_poly.pdbx_seq_one_letter_code
_entity_poly.pdbx_strand_id
1 'polypeptide(L)'
;MLYKHPLMLARDVRYLAEGSLQAARSAYSRARVELADHFEPHTIEERLRTYAEEGARLNLLVRQVQLVEDALSGVRWVPRL
;
A
#
# COMPACT_ATOMS: atom_id res chain seq x y z
N MET A 1 -21.77 11.30 2.74
CA MET A 1 -21.75 10.70 4.09
C MET A 1 -21.25 9.25 4.00
N LEU A 2 -19.98 9.02 3.63
CA LEU A 2 -19.43 7.67 3.42
C LEU A 2 -19.44 6.80 4.69
N TYR A 3 -19.41 7.42 5.87
CA TYR A 3 -19.52 6.71 7.16
C TYR A 3 -20.85 5.94 7.32
N LYS A 4 -21.89 6.28 6.56
CA LYS A 4 -23.17 5.54 6.54
C LYS A 4 -23.13 4.29 5.67
N HIS A 5 -22.06 4.12 4.88
CA HIS A 5 -21.88 3.03 3.93
C HIS A 5 -20.49 2.41 4.13
N PRO A 6 -20.26 1.71 5.26
CA PRO A 6 -18.92 1.23 5.65
C PRO A 6 -18.29 0.28 4.63
N LEU A 7 -19.09 -0.50 3.89
CA LEU A 7 -18.59 -1.35 2.81
C LEU A 7 -18.00 -0.53 1.66
N MET A 8 -18.64 0.57 1.26
CA MET A 8 -18.11 1.46 0.23
C MET A 8 -16.80 2.10 0.69
N LEU A 9 -16.77 2.57 1.95
CA LEU A 9 -15.56 3.14 2.53
C LEU A 9 -14.40 2.14 2.56
N ALA A 10 -14.63 0.90 3.00
CA ALA A 10 -13.60 -0.15 3.01
C ALA A 10 -13.05 -0.41 1.61
N ARG A 11 -13.94 -0.49 0.61
CA ARG A 11 -13.57 -0.73 -0.78
C ARG A 11 -12.76 0.43 -1.38
N ASP A 12 -13.15 1.67 -1.11
CA ASP A 12 -12.41 2.86 -1.55
C ASP A 12 -11.01 2.91 -0.94
N VAL A 13 -10.89 2.66 0.38
CA VAL A 13 -9.60 2.63 1.07
C VAL A 13 -8.73 1.49 0.54
N ARG A 14 -9.29 0.32 0.19
CA ARG A 14 -8.53 -0.77 -0.42
C ARG A 14 -7.91 -0.32 -1.74
N TYR A 15 -8.69 0.29 -2.63
CA TYR A 15 -8.18 0.77 -3.92
C TYR A 15 -7.09 1.84 -3.76
N LEU A 16 -7.27 2.77 -2.81
CA LEU A 16 -6.26 3.78 -2.52
C LEU A 16 -4.97 3.16 -1.98
N ALA A 17 -5.07 2.17 -1.09
CA ALA A 17 -3.91 1.48 -0.51
C ALA A 17 -3.17 0.63 -1.55
N GLU A 18 -3.89 -0.09 -2.40
CA GLU A 18 -3.32 -0.88 -3.50
C GLU A 18 -2.61 0.01 -4.53
N GLY A 19 -3.26 1.11 -4.95
CA GLY A 19 -2.65 2.09 -5.85
C GLY A 19 -1.39 2.71 -5.26
N SER A 20 -1.44 3.08 -3.97
CA SER A 20 -0.29 3.63 -3.26
C SER A 20 0.85 2.61 -3.14
N LEU A 21 0.54 1.35 -2.86
CA LEU A 21 1.54 0.27 -2.79
C LEU A 21 2.22 0.07 -4.14
N GLN A 22 1.44 0.07 -5.23
CA GLN A 22 1.97 -0.04 -6.58
C GLN A 22 2.87 1.15 -6.92
N ALA A 23 2.47 2.36 -6.53
CA ALA A 23 3.28 3.57 -6.70
C ALA A 23 4.60 3.47 -5.93
N ALA A 24 4.59 3.05 -4.66
CA ALA A 24 5.80 2.87 -3.86
C ALA A 24 6.77 1.86 -4.48
N ARG A 25 6.27 0.71 -4.95
CA ARG A 25 7.07 -0.30 -5.66
C ARG A 25 7.68 0.24 -6.94
N SER A 26 6.89 0.99 -7.72
CA SER A 26 7.33 1.59 -8.99
C SER A 26 8.34 2.71 -8.77
N ALA A 27 8.20 3.48 -7.69
CA ALA A 27 9.16 4.49 -7.29
C ALA A 27 10.48 3.84 -6.85
N TYR A 28 10.42 2.80 -6.01
CA TYR A 28 11.61 2.06 -5.57
C TYR A 28 12.41 1.48 -6.75
N SER A 29 11.74 0.85 -7.72
CA SER A 29 12.43 0.18 -8.84
C SER A 29 13.09 1.16 -9.81
N ARG A 30 12.58 2.40 -9.91
CA ARG A 30 13.08 3.41 -10.85
C ARG A 30 13.98 4.46 -10.22
N ALA A 31 13.89 4.68 -8.91
CA ALA A 31 14.57 5.77 -8.21
C ALA A 31 16.08 5.84 -8.48
N ARG A 32 16.79 4.71 -8.52
CA ARG A 32 18.23 4.73 -8.79
C ARG A 32 18.60 5.33 -10.14
N VAL A 33 17.80 5.06 -11.17
CA VAL A 33 18.04 5.56 -12.52
C VAL A 33 17.53 6.98 -12.66
N GLU A 34 16.30 7.24 -12.21
CA GLU A 34 15.65 8.55 -12.36
C GLU A 34 16.31 9.65 -11.51
N LEU A 35 17.02 9.30 -10.43
CA LEU A 35 17.60 10.27 -9.49
C LEU A 35 19.14 10.37 -9.58
N ALA A 36 19.81 9.48 -10.31
CA ALA A 36 21.28 9.40 -10.34
C ALA A 36 21.96 10.71 -10.77
N ASP A 37 21.38 11.44 -11.72
CA ASP A 37 21.94 12.70 -12.23
C ASP A 37 21.62 13.92 -11.35
N HIS A 38 20.82 13.74 -10.29
CA HIS A 38 20.27 14.84 -9.50
C HIS A 38 20.69 14.81 -8.03
N PHE A 39 21.11 13.66 -7.50
CA PHE A 39 21.38 13.47 -6.07
C PHE A 39 22.58 12.55 -5.82
N GLU A 40 23.22 12.69 -4.66
CA GLU A 40 24.30 11.80 -4.25
C GLU A 40 23.78 10.38 -3.99
N PRO A 41 24.62 9.33 -4.18
CA PRO A 41 24.21 7.94 -3.99
C PRO A 41 23.61 7.66 -2.61
N HIS A 42 24.17 8.25 -1.55
CA HIS A 42 23.66 8.08 -0.18
C HIS A 42 22.24 8.64 -0.01
N THR A 43 21.96 9.82 -0.58
CA THR A 43 20.63 10.45 -0.59
C THR A 43 19.61 9.55 -1.30
N ILE A 44 20.01 8.92 -2.41
CA ILE A 44 19.16 7.95 -3.13
C ILE A 44 18.90 6.70 -2.27
N GLU A 45 19.90 6.18 -1.58
CA GLU A 45 19.75 5.03 -0.67
C GLU A 45 18.79 5.30 0.49
N GLU A 46 18.86 6.49 1.10
CA GLU A 46 17.89 6.91 2.11
C GLU A 46 16.48 6.93 1.55
N ARG A 47 16.30 7.47 0.34
CA ARG A 47 14.99 7.50 -0.30
C ARG A 47 14.45 6.12 -0.62
N LEU A 48 15.30 5.19 -1.09
CA LEU A 48 14.94 3.79 -1.31
C LEU A 48 14.47 3.13 -0.02
N ARG A 49 15.13 3.41 1.11
CA ARG A 49 14.71 2.90 2.42
C ARG A 49 13.31 3.36 2.79
N THR A 50 13.01 4.66 2.59
CA THR A 50 11.65 5.19 2.82
C THR A 50 10.61 4.50 1.94
N TYR A 51 10.88 4.29 0.65
CA TYR A 51 9.94 3.58 -0.22
C TYR A 51 9.72 2.13 0.20
N ALA A 52 10.76 1.45 0.70
CA ALA A 52 10.64 0.08 1.20
C ALA A 52 9.80 0.01 2.48
N GLU A 53 10.03 0.92 3.43
CA GLU A 53 9.26 1.04 4.68
C GLU A 53 7.78 1.34 4.39
N GLU A 54 7.51 2.33 3.53
CA GLU A 54 6.14 2.68 3.13
C GLU A 54 5.49 1.54 2.34
N GLY A 55 6.22 0.86 1.46
CA GLY A 55 5.73 -0.32 0.76
C GLY A 55 5.33 -1.45 1.72
N ALA A 56 6.12 -1.71 2.76
CA ALA A 56 5.80 -2.70 3.78
C ALA A 56 4.54 -2.31 4.58
N ARG A 57 4.44 -1.03 4.98
CA ARG A 57 3.28 -0.47 5.68
C ARG A 57 2.01 -0.57 4.82
N LEU A 58 2.07 -0.17 3.56
CA LEU A 58 0.94 -0.20 2.63
C LEU A 58 0.50 -1.64 2.34
N ASN A 59 1.44 -2.57 2.18
CA ASN A 59 1.12 -3.99 2.02
C ASN A 59 0.40 -4.58 3.24
N LEU A 60 0.75 -4.14 4.45
CA LEU A 60 -0.01 -4.50 5.65
C LEU A 60 -1.41 -3.87 5.63
N LEU A 61 -1.52 -2.59 5.29
CA LEU A 61 -2.81 -1.88 5.21
C LEU A 61 -3.77 -2.54 4.21
N VAL A 62 -3.30 -2.90 3.01
CA VAL A 62 -4.12 -3.61 2.01
C VAL A 62 -4.72 -4.88 2.61
N ARG A 63 -3.90 -5.69 3.30
CA ARG A 63 -4.38 -6.91 3.96
C ARG A 63 -5.39 -6.62 5.06
N GLN A 64 -5.16 -5.61 5.88
CA GLN A 64 -6.07 -5.21 6.95
C GLN A 64 -7.42 -4.74 6.41
N VAL A 65 -7.41 -3.91 5.37
CA VAL A 65 -8.64 -3.38 4.76
C VAL A 65 -9.40 -4.46 4.02
N GLN A 66 -8.71 -5.39 3.35
CA GLN A 66 -9.32 -6.57 2.75
C GLN A 66 -10.10 -7.38 3.79
N LEU A 67 -9.52 -7.65 4.95
CA LEU A 67 -10.20 -8.36 6.04
C LEU A 67 -11.47 -7.66 6.50
N VAL A 68 -11.45 -6.32 6.56
CA VAL A 68 -12.64 -5.52 6.92
C VAL A 68 -13.70 -5.56 5.81
N GLU A 69 -13.31 -5.42 4.54
CA GLU A 69 -14.23 -5.53 3.40
C GLU A 69 -14.88 -6.91 3.32
N ASP A 70 -14.10 -7.97 3.55
CA ASP A 70 -14.56 -9.37 3.60
C ASP A 70 -15.61 -9.54 4.71
N ALA A 71 -15.32 -9.07 5.92
CA ALA A 71 -16.27 -9.15 7.04
C ALA A 71 -17.57 -8.37 6.77
N LEU A 72 -17.48 -7.17 6.19
CA LEU A 72 -18.64 -6.34 5.86
C LEU A 72 -19.48 -6.89 4.70
N SER A 73 -18.87 -7.67 3.79
CA SER A 73 -19.55 -8.30 2.66
C SER A 73 -20.09 -9.71 2.97
N GLY A 74 -19.87 -10.21 4.19
CA GLY A 74 -20.36 -11.52 4.64
C GLY A 74 -19.46 -12.70 4.27
N VAL A 75 -18.22 -12.45 3.85
CA VAL A 75 -17.22 -13.50 3.64
C VAL A 75 -16.86 -14.11 4.99
N ARG A 76 -17.13 -15.40 5.14
CA ARG A 76 -16.78 -16.15 6.36
C ARG A 76 -15.36 -16.67 6.24
N TRP A 77 -14.47 -16.15 7.07
CA TRP A 77 -13.11 -16.68 7.16
C TRP A 77 -13.12 -18.11 7.71
N VAL A 78 -12.44 -19.03 7.02
CA VAL A 78 -12.27 -20.41 7.44
C VAL A 78 -10.77 -20.64 7.68
N PRO A 79 -10.35 -20.95 8.92
CA PRO A 79 -8.96 -21.30 9.20
C PRO A 79 -8.55 -22.51 8.38
N ARG A 80 -7.44 -22.41 7.66
CA ARG A 80 -6.75 -23.57 7.10
C ARG A 80 -5.65 -23.93 8.10
N LEU A 81 -5.86 -25.06 8.78
CA LEU A 81 -4.84 -25.73 9.60
C LEU A 81 -3.82 -26.41 8.69
#